data_AF-A0A832TER9-F1
#
_entry.id   AF-A0A832TER9-F1
#
_cell.length_a   1.000
_cell.length_b   1.000
_cell.length_c   1.000
_cell.angle_alpha   90.00
_cell.angle_beta   90.00
_cell.angle_gamma   90.00
#
_symmetry.space_group_name_H-M   'P 1'
#
loop_
_entity.id
_entity.type
_entity.pdbx_description
1 polymer ?
#
loop_
_entity_poly.entity_id
_entity_poly.type
_entity_poly.pdbx_seq_one_letter_code
_entity_poly.pdbx_strand_id
1 'polypeptide(L)' 'MNNSLYKYYPEDFGELTVDVLHMDMVFDVYDDRTNVKSVLRVITWDEHIENWN' A
#
# COMPACT_ATOMS: atom_id res chain seq x y z
N MET A 1 -12.23 15.27 -20.96
CA MET A 1 -11.79 14.27 -19.96
C MET A 1 -10.28 14.18 -20.07
N ASN A 2 -9.54 14.75 -19.12
CA ASN A 2 -8.08 14.68 -19.15
C ASN A 2 -7.67 13.25 -18.79
N ASN A 3 -7.19 12.51 -19.80
CA ASN A 3 -6.59 11.20 -19.66
C ASN A 3 -5.18 11.37 -19.07
N SER A 4 -5.06 11.88 -17.85
CA SER A 4 -3.79 11.94 -17.14
C SER A 4 -3.42 10.51 -16.77
N LEU A 5 -2.66 9.87 -17.65
CA LEU A 5 -1.94 8.65 -17.33
C LEU A 5 -1.16 8.94 -16.05
N TYR A 6 -1.47 8.27 -14.93
CA TYR A 6 -0.66 8.33 -13.72
C TYR A 6 0.72 7.77 -14.08
N LYS A 7 1.63 8.66 -14.48
CA LYS A 7 3.02 8.34 -14.79
C LYS A 7 3.79 8.43 -13.49
N TYR A 8 4.39 7.33 -13.11
CA TYR A 8 5.39 7.28 -12.06
C TYR A 8 6.76 7.38 -12.73
N TYR A 9 7.55 8.36 -12.31
CA TYR A 9 8.95 8.52 -12.68
C TYR A 9 9.84 7.92 -11.60
N PRO A 10 11.09 7.49 -11.91
CA PRO A 10 12.00 6.93 -10.90
C PRO A 10 12.15 7.80 -9.65
N GLU A 11 12.13 9.11 -9.81
CA GLU A 11 12.19 10.11 -8.73
C GLU A 11 10.94 10.16 -7.82
N ASP A 12 9.82 9.57 -8.23
CA ASP A 12 8.61 9.47 -7.40
C ASP A 12 8.68 8.33 -6.36
N PHE A 13 9.71 7.47 -6.45
CA PHE A 13 9.90 6.33 -5.55
C PHE A 13 10.97 6.67 -4.49
N GLY A 14 10.57 6.56 -3.21
CA GLY A 14 11.46 6.67 -2.05
C GLY A 14 11.48 5.37 -1.24
N GLU A 15 12.16 5.40 -0.09
CA GLU A 15 12.08 4.30 0.88
C GLU A 15 10.67 4.21 1.45
N LEU A 16 10.19 2.98 1.66
CA LEU A 16 8.87 2.76 2.26
C LEU A 16 8.96 3.03 3.77
N THR A 17 8.11 3.90 4.28
CA THR A 17 7.98 4.18 5.73
C THR A 17 7.20 3.08 6.47
N VAL A 18 7.06 1.90 5.86
CA VAL A 18 6.29 0.80 6.42
C VAL A 18 6.95 -0.53 6.09
N ASP A 19 7.18 -1.34 7.11
CA ASP A 19 7.60 -2.72 6.96
C ASP A 19 6.41 -3.66 7.14
N VAL A 20 6.17 -4.51 6.15
CA VAL A 20 5.18 -5.58 6.26
C VAL A 20 5.84 -6.77 6.95
N LEU A 21 5.45 -7.02 8.20
CA LEU A 21 5.96 -8.14 8.98
C LEU A 21 5.32 -9.46 8.58
N HIS A 22 4.01 -9.43 8.31
CA HIS A 22 3.22 -10.60 7.97
C HIS A 22 1.96 -10.18 7.21
N MET A 23 1.56 -10.97 6.24
CA MET A 23 0.29 -10.81 5.53
C MET A 23 -0.43 -12.14 5.51
N ASP A 24 -1.64 -12.16 6.07
CA ASP A 24 -2.56 -13.26 5.88
C ASP A 24 -3.56 -12.90 4.78
N MET A 25 -3.83 -13.84 3.88
CA MET A 25 -4.74 -13.64 2.76
C MET A 25 -5.69 -14.83 2.64
N VAL A 26 -6.98 -14.53 2.61
CA VAL A 26 -8.04 -15.51 2.36
C VAL A 26 -8.70 -15.19 1.04
N PHE A 27 -8.79 -16.20 0.18
CA PHE A 27 -9.39 -16.11 -1.15
C PHE A 27 -10.64 -16.98 -1.21
N ASP A 28 -11.79 -16.36 -1.38
CA ASP A 28 -13.03 -17.04 -1.71
C ASP A 28 -13.21 -16.94 -3.23
N VAL A 29 -12.93 -18.03 -3.95
CA VAL A 29 -12.97 -18.09 -5.42
C VAL A 29 -14.34 -18.61 -5.89
N TYR A 30 -14.94 -17.92 -6.84
CA TYR A 30 -16.18 -18.28 -7.52
C TYR A 30 -15.92 -18.33 -9.03
N ASP A 31 -16.91 -18.80 -9.79
CA ASP A 31 -16.78 -18.94 -11.25
C ASP A 31 -16.57 -17.60 -11.97
N ASP A 32 -17.10 -16.49 -11.44
CA ASP A 32 -17.09 -15.16 -12.07
C ASP A 32 -16.25 -14.10 -11.33
N ARG A 33 -15.82 -14.40 -10.10
CA ARG A 33 -15.10 -13.45 -9.24
C ARG A 33 -14.29 -14.16 -8.17
N THR A 34 -13.36 -13.41 -7.59
CA THR A 34 -12.64 -13.81 -6.38
C THR A 34 -12.78 -12.70 -5.35
N ASN A 35 -13.27 -13.04 -4.16
CA ASN A 35 -13.21 -12.13 -3.03
C ASN A 35 -11.90 -12.38 -2.27
N VAL A 36 -11.19 -11.31 -1.95
CA VAL A 36 -9.93 -11.38 -1.22
C VAL A 36 -10.07 -10.60 0.08
N LYS A 37 -9.75 -11.24 1.20
CA LYS A 37 -9.58 -10.57 2.50
C LYS A 37 -8.11 -10.63 2.85
N SER A 38 -7.55 -9.51 3.29
CA SER A 38 -6.17 -9.45 3.75
C SER A 38 -6.10 -8.87 5.16
N VAL A 39 -5.22 -9.43 5.97
CA VAL A 39 -4.83 -8.89 7.28
C VAL A 39 -3.33 -8.64 7.22
N LEU A 40 -2.95 -7.38 7.18
CA LEU A 40 -1.54 -6.97 7.21
C LEU A 40 -1.13 -6.64 8.63
N ARG A 41 0.01 -7.18 9.05
CA ARG A 41 0.74 -6.71 10.24
C ARG A 41 1.92 -5.90 9.74
N VAL A 42 1.95 -4.64 10.15
CA VAL A 42 2.97 -3.69 9.70
C VAL A 42 3.63 -3.00 10.89
N ILE A 43 4.89 -2.60 10.70
CA ILE A 43 5.53 -1.56 11.50
C ILE A 43 5.58 -0.31 10.64
N THR A 44 5.11 0.80 11.17
CA THR A 44 5.29 2.11 10.54
C THR A 44 6.53 2.76 11.13
N TRP A 45 7.41 3.24 10.26
CA TRP A 45 8.54 4.07 10.62
C TRP A 45 8.05 5.52 10.65
N ASP A 46 8.13 6.15 11.83
CA ASP A 46 7.83 7.58 11.95
C ASP A 46 8.95 8.39 11.28
N GLU A 47 8.77 8.75 10.02
CA GLU A 47 9.51 9.88 9.45
C GLU A 47 8.69 11.16 9.65
N HIS A 48 9.12 11.94 10.65
CA HIS A 48 8.71 13.29 11.02
C HIS A 48 7.33 13.48 11.70
N ILE A 49 7.35 13.57 13.04
CA ILE A 49 6.52 14.57 13.75
C ILE A 49 6.94 15.94 13.18
N GLU A 50 6.13 16.54 12.32
CA GLU A 50 6.22 17.98 12.11
C GLU A 50 5.90 18.66 13.45
N ASN A 51 6.93 19.19 14.10
CA ASN A 51 6.76 20.11 15.21
C ASN A 51 6.09 21.39 14.65
N TRP A 52 4.76 21.42 14.65
CA TRP A 52 3.99 22.64 14.51
C TRP A 52 4.15 23.44 15.81
N ASN A 53 5.04 24.43 15.78
CA ASN A 53 5.05 25.55 16.75
C ASN A 53 3.82 26.43 16.54
#